data_AF-A0A2H3AXS0-F1
#
_entry.id   AF-A0A2H3AXS0-F1
#
_cell.length_a   1.000
_cell.length_b   1.000
_cell.length_c   1.000
_cell.angle_alpha   90.00
_cell.angle_beta   90.00
_cell.angle_gamma   90.00
#
_symmetry.space_group_name_H-M   'P 1'
#
loop_
_entity.id
_entity.type
_entity.pdbx_description
1 polymer ?
#
loop_
_entity_poly.entity_id
_entity_poly.type
_entity_poly.pdbx_seq_one_letter_code
_entity_poly.pdbx_strand_id
1 'polypeptide(L)'
;MGTSTLLLFSHILFCDALYAPLREYAGQSFFNGWNFPGTYDNTTSGSVIFVDQATAIANKLAYVNDAGNAILRVDNSTDITGTGVKLISQDLYPLGSLITIDIIHMPYGCSVWPTFWTFGGTDLEWPMFGEIDIVEGVNLMTNNQMALYHNDSSCVQPPNPGQSGRTLNTDCNNGSPAGSTGCARQNIPKSLTSATSTSNMDTTDWGLPSASYPSSGCDLQKLFKPQKLILDITLCGTWAGVPSIFNTQCSGNCIQDYVMGPGSPKYNNAWFEISYLRTYTAIAGNATSSSSGAVETATGTTTHVVTSTSGGATASSGAASASTTSSTSSAGRSYSAISWISAGCLLLGFVLLGL
;
A
#
# COMPACT_ATOMS: atom_id res chain seq x y z
N MET A 1 22.60 -44.10 32.35
CA MET A 1 22.99 -42.92 31.54
C MET A 1 22.00 -42.80 30.40
N GLY A 2 20.98 -41.96 30.55
CA GLY A 2 20.00 -41.69 29.49
C GLY A 2 20.06 -40.20 29.17
N THR A 3 20.47 -39.86 27.95
CA THR A 3 20.48 -38.48 27.46
C THR A 3 19.07 -38.08 27.07
N SER A 4 18.41 -37.25 27.88
CA SER A 4 17.17 -36.56 27.47
C SER A 4 17.51 -35.48 26.47
N THR A 5 17.08 -35.66 25.22
CA THR A 5 17.13 -34.63 24.19
C THR A 5 15.93 -33.69 24.38
N LEU A 6 16.21 -32.43 24.75
CA LEU A 6 15.22 -31.37 24.86
C LEU A 6 14.86 -30.87 23.45
N LEU A 7 13.63 -31.16 23.00
CA LEU A 7 13.08 -30.56 21.78
C LEU A 7 12.51 -29.18 22.11
N LEU A 8 13.26 -28.12 21.77
CA LEU A 8 12.77 -26.75 21.76
C LEU A 8 11.88 -26.55 20.52
N PHE A 9 10.56 -26.57 20.71
CA PHE A 9 9.64 -26.03 19.72
C PHE A 9 9.66 -24.50 19.82
N SER A 10 10.31 -23.85 18.85
CA SER A 10 10.12 -22.42 18.63
C SER A 10 8.71 -22.22 18.05
N HIS A 11 7.76 -21.85 18.91
CA HIS A 11 6.46 -21.38 18.43
C HIS A 11 6.65 -19.97 17.89
N ILE A 12 6.58 -19.83 16.57
CA ILE A 12 6.40 -18.53 15.92
C ILE A 12 5.00 -18.08 16.31
N LEU A 13 4.90 -17.20 17.30
CA LEU A 13 3.65 -16.54 17.68
C LEU A 13 3.35 -15.48 16.61
N PHE A 14 2.31 -15.72 15.83
CA PHE A 14 1.75 -14.72 14.93
C PHE A 14 1.11 -13.62 15.77
N CYS A 15 1.27 -12.37 15.36
CA CYS A 15 0.55 -11.26 15.97
C CYS A 15 -0.90 -11.34 15.49
N ASP A 16 -1.77 -11.96 16.29
CA ASP A 16 -3.20 -12.00 16.01
C ASP A 16 -3.76 -10.59 16.18
N ALA A 17 -4.16 -9.98 15.07
CA ALA A 17 -4.69 -8.63 15.06
C ALA A 17 -6.06 -8.61 14.38
N LEU A 18 -7.03 -8.03 15.09
CA LEU A 18 -8.35 -7.72 14.57
C LEU A 18 -8.31 -6.28 14.03
N TYR A 19 -8.83 -6.08 12.82
CA TYR A 19 -8.84 -4.78 12.18
C TYR A 19 -10.28 -4.32 11.89
N ALA A 20 -10.54 -3.03 12.09
CA ALA A 20 -11.81 -2.39 11.76
C ALA A 20 -11.74 -1.75 10.36
N PRO A 21 -12.80 -1.85 9.54
CA PRO A 21 -12.83 -1.26 8.20
C PRO A 21 -12.67 0.27 8.26
N LEU A 22 -11.87 0.81 7.35
CA LEU A 22 -11.56 2.25 7.28
C LEU A 22 -12.05 2.88 5.98
N ARG A 23 -11.65 2.32 4.83
CA ARG A 23 -11.98 2.84 3.49
C ARG A 23 -12.21 1.69 2.52
N GLU A 24 -13.21 1.83 1.66
CA GLU A 24 -13.35 1.02 0.44
C GLU A 24 -13.32 1.92 -0.79
N TYR A 25 -12.64 1.43 -1.83
CA TYR A 25 -12.70 1.87 -3.22
C TYR A 25 -13.27 0.70 -4.04
N ALA A 26 -14.51 0.84 -4.53
CA ALA A 26 -15.20 -0.19 -5.30
C ALA A 26 -16.33 0.44 -6.14
N GLY A 27 -16.79 -0.31 -7.15
CA GLY A 27 -17.94 0.07 -7.97
C GLY A 27 -17.74 1.40 -8.69
N GLN A 28 -18.87 2.07 -9.00
CA GLN A 28 -18.89 3.38 -9.67
C GLN A 28 -18.12 4.47 -8.92
N SER A 29 -17.92 4.30 -7.61
CA SER A 29 -17.16 5.21 -6.76
C SER A 29 -15.67 4.87 -6.63
N PHE A 30 -15.16 3.84 -7.33
CA PHE A 30 -13.77 3.40 -7.17
C PHE A 30 -12.76 4.54 -7.33
N PHE A 31 -12.95 5.38 -8.36
CA PHE A 31 -12.05 6.50 -8.66
C PHE A 31 -12.27 7.73 -7.78
N ASN A 32 -13.19 7.69 -6.81
CA ASN A 32 -13.34 8.75 -5.81
C ASN A 32 -12.21 8.64 -4.78
N GLY A 33 -11.64 9.77 -4.38
CA GLY A 33 -10.55 9.77 -3.39
C GLY A 33 -9.18 9.43 -3.96
N TRP A 34 -9.00 9.57 -5.28
CA TRP A 34 -7.72 9.45 -5.99
C TRP A 34 -7.38 10.76 -6.69
N ASN A 35 -6.09 11.05 -6.77
CA ASN A 35 -5.53 12.10 -7.60
C ASN A 35 -4.91 11.47 -8.85
N PHE A 36 -5.15 12.12 -10.00
CA PHE A 36 -4.52 11.79 -11.28
C PHE A 36 -3.50 12.90 -11.56
N PRO A 37 -2.19 12.62 -11.54
CA PRO A 37 -1.18 13.67 -11.51
C PRO A 37 -1.13 14.47 -12.82
N GLY A 38 -1.47 13.87 -13.97
CA GLY A 38 -1.41 14.58 -15.26
C GLY A 38 0.01 14.93 -15.68
N THR A 39 0.99 14.07 -15.36
CA THR A 39 2.43 14.32 -15.57
C THR A 39 3.09 13.19 -16.35
N TYR A 40 4.26 13.46 -16.92
CA TYR A 40 5.15 12.37 -17.35
C TYR A 40 5.61 11.55 -16.13
N ASP A 41 6.03 10.31 -16.35
CA ASP A 41 6.64 9.48 -15.31
C ASP A 41 8.04 9.98 -14.92
N ASN A 42 8.06 10.92 -13.98
CA ASN A 42 9.26 11.48 -13.36
C ASN A 42 9.86 10.58 -12.29
N THR A 43 9.13 9.57 -11.82
CA THR A 43 9.55 8.68 -10.73
C THR A 43 10.48 7.58 -11.23
N THR A 44 10.13 6.94 -12.35
CA THR A 44 10.86 5.79 -12.90
C THR A 44 11.40 6.05 -14.31
N SER A 45 11.29 7.29 -14.79
CA SER A 45 11.70 7.70 -16.15
C SER A 45 11.07 6.81 -17.24
N GLY A 46 9.87 6.29 -16.97
CA GLY A 46 9.14 5.48 -17.91
C GLY A 46 8.67 6.26 -19.12
N SER A 47 8.51 5.55 -20.22
CA SER A 47 8.02 6.08 -21.49
C SER A 47 6.49 6.12 -21.51
N VAL A 48 5.92 6.76 -20.50
CA VAL A 48 4.48 6.97 -20.35
C VAL A 48 4.18 8.42 -19.95
N ILE A 49 3.07 8.94 -20.48
CA ILE A 49 2.45 10.18 -19.98
C ILE A 49 1.22 9.76 -19.18
N PHE A 50 1.24 10.00 -17.88
CA PHE A 50 0.07 9.81 -17.03
C PHE A 50 -0.89 10.97 -17.25
N VAL A 51 -2.10 10.66 -17.70
CA VAL A 51 -3.10 11.69 -18.00
C VAL A 51 -3.91 12.08 -16.77
N ASP A 52 -4.52 13.27 -16.81
CA ASP A 52 -5.49 13.68 -15.79
C ASP A 52 -6.78 12.83 -15.83
N GLN A 53 -7.63 12.98 -14.82
CA GLN A 53 -8.85 12.16 -14.69
C GLN A 53 -9.83 12.36 -15.86
N ALA A 54 -10.00 13.60 -16.33
CA ALA A 54 -10.95 13.90 -17.40
C ALA A 54 -10.51 13.23 -18.71
N THR A 55 -9.22 13.31 -19.02
CA THR A 55 -8.59 12.67 -20.18
C THR A 55 -8.62 11.15 -20.05
N ALA A 56 -8.32 10.60 -18.86
CA ALA A 56 -8.39 9.17 -18.61
C ALA A 56 -9.79 8.60 -18.88
N ILE A 57 -10.85 9.29 -18.43
CA ILE A 57 -12.23 8.86 -18.66
C ILE A 57 -12.61 9.01 -20.14
N ALA A 58 -12.28 10.15 -20.76
CA ALA A 58 -12.59 10.42 -22.17
C ALA A 58 -11.96 9.37 -23.10
N ASN A 59 -10.73 8.96 -22.82
CA ASN A 59 -9.98 8.00 -23.61
C ASN A 59 -10.16 6.54 -23.13
N LYS A 60 -11.07 6.29 -22.18
CA LYS A 60 -11.33 4.95 -21.60
C LYS A 60 -10.06 4.28 -21.03
N LEU A 61 -9.17 5.08 -20.45
CA LEU A 61 -7.99 4.63 -19.73
C LEU A 61 -8.28 4.36 -18.25
N ALA A 62 -9.28 5.05 -17.67
CA ALA A 62 -9.82 4.77 -16.34
C ALA A 62 -11.36 4.79 -16.38
N TYR A 63 -12.01 3.67 -16.08
CA TYR A 63 -13.48 3.56 -16.06
C TYR A 63 -13.94 2.35 -15.26
N VAL A 64 -15.24 2.26 -14.96
CA VAL A 64 -15.84 1.08 -14.31
C VAL A 64 -16.58 0.29 -15.38
N ASN A 65 -16.29 -1.01 -15.48
CA ASN A 65 -16.94 -1.89 -16.45
C ASN A 65 -18.36 -2.28 -16.01
N ASP A 66 -19.08 -3.02 -16.85
CA ASP A 66 -20.46 -3.43 -16.58
C ASP A 66 -20.59 -4.38 -15.37
N ALA A 67 -19.50 -5.07 -14.99
CA ALA A 67 -19.45 -5.90 -13.80
C ALA A 67 -19.23 -5.09 -12.51
N GLY A 68 -19.02 -3.77 -12.61
CA GLY A 68 -18.75 -2.89 -11.47
C GLY A 68 -17.27 -2.86 -11.06
N ASN A 69 -16.38 -3.45 -11.85
CA ASN A 69 -14.95 -3.48 -11.57
C ASN A 69 -14.25 -2.26 -12.18
N ALA A 70 -13.26 -1.73 -11.48
CA ALA A 70 -12.45 -0.63 -11.98
C ALA A 70 -11.42 -1.13 -12.99
N ILE A 71 -11.33 -0.42 -14.11
CA ILE A 71 -10.39 -0.65 -15.19
C ILE A 71 -9.40 0.49 -15.22
N LEU A 72 -8.11 0.16 -15.14
CA LEU A 72 -7.02 1.09 -15.42
C LEU A 72 -6.14 0.49 -16.51
N ARG A 73 -5.80 1.26 -17.55
CA ARG A 73 -5.05 0.71 -18.68
C ARG A 73 -4.06 1.68 -19.30
N VAL A 74 -3.10 1.09 -20.00
CA VAL A 74 -2.31 1.78 -21.02
C VAL A 74 -3.17 1.92 -22.28
N ASP A 75 -2.98 3.02 -23.00
CA ASP A 75 -3.60 3.23 -24.30
C ASP A 75 -3.11 2.17 -25.29
N ASN A 76 -4.09 1.50 -25.92
CA ASN A 76 -3.86 0.49 -26.94
C ASN A 76 -4.49 0.87 -28.29
N SER A 77 -4.96 2.10 -28.44
CA SER A 77 -5.84 2.53 -29.53
C SER A 77 -5.22 3.58 -30.45
N THR A 78 -4.27 4.38 -29.93
CA THR A 78 -3.59 5.41 -30.71
C THR A 78 -2.20 4.95 -31.18
N ASP A 79 -1.69 5.65 -32.20
CA ASP A 79 -0.37 5.41 -32.82
C ASP A 79 0.77 6.22 -32.16
N ILE A 80 0.49 7.00 -31.12
CA ILE A 80 1.40 8.05 -30.64
C ILE A 80 1.59 7.98 -29.12
N THR A 81 2.81 7.63 -28.70
CA THR A 81 3.35 7.62 -27.33
C THR A 81 2.56 6.81 -26.29
N GLY A 82 3.28 6.15 -25.36
CA GLY A 82 2.62 5.50 -24.23
C GLY A 82 1.84 6.51 -23.39
N THR A 83 0.52 6.39 -23.33
CA THR A 83 -0.31 7.11 -22.36
C THR A 83 -0.97 6.12 -21.41
N GLY A 84 -1.14 6.53 -20.16
CA GLY A 84 -1.62 5.64 -19.12
C GLY A 84 -2.16 6.41 -17.92
N VAL A 85 -2.36 5.70 -16.82
CA VAL A 85 -2.96 6.24 -15.60
C VAL A 85 -2.07 5.91 -14.40
N LYS A 86 -1.87 6.91 -13.54
CA LYS A 86 -1.32 6.78 -12.19
C LYS A 86 -2.34 7.33 -11.22
N LEU A 87 -2.74 6.52 -10.25
CA LEU A 87 -3.63 6.94 -9.15
C LEU A 87 -2.82 7.10 -7.88
N ILE A 88 -3.02 8.21 -7.18
CA ILE A 88 -2.43 8.45 -5.86
C ILE A 88 -3.56 8.72 -4.88
N SER A 89 -3.67 7.97 -3.79
CA SER A 89 -4.77 8.13 -2.84
C SER A 89 -4.80 9.54 -2.24
N GLN A 90 -5.98 10.08 -1.97
CA GLN A 90 -6.14 11.34 -1.22
C GLN A 90 -5.92 11.15 0.28
N ASP A 91 -6.26 9.97 0.79
CA ASP A 91 -6.01 9.57 2.17
C ASP A 91 -4.55 9.14 2.38
N LEU A 92 -4.12 9.15 3.64
CA LEU A 92 -2.82 8.66 4.11
C LEU A 92 -3.06 7.54 5.13
N TYR A 93 -2.28 6.47 5.03
CA TYR A 93 -2.44 5.27 5.83
C TYR A 93 -1.21 5.10 6.74
N PRO A 94 -1.36 5.23 8.08
CA PRO A 94 -0.23 5.04 8.99
C PRO A 94 0.24 3.60 9.01
N LEU A 95 1.47 3.37 9.48
CA LEU A 95 1.94 2.03 9.84
C LEU A 95 0.94 1.35 10.79
N GLY A 96 0.76 0.05 10.59
CA GLY A 96 -0.27 -0.73 11.30
C GLY A 96 -1.64 -0.67 10.64
N SER A 97 -1.80 0.04 9.51
CA SER A 97 -2.97 -0.16 8.64
C SER A 97 -2.86 -1.51 7.93
N LEU A 98 -4.00 -2.14 7.69
CA LEU A 98 -4.11 -3.31 6.81
C LEU A 98 -4.72 -2.90 5.48
N ILE A 99 -4.14 -3.36 4.37
CA ILE A 99 -4.59 -3.07 3.02
C ILE A 99 -4.87 -4.40 2.31
N THR A 100 -6.04 -4.50 1.69
CA THR A 100 -6.43 -5.66 0.87
C THR A 100 -6.92 -5.16 -0.49
N ILE A 101 -6.44 -5.77 -1.56
CA ILE A 101 -6.86 -5.47 -2.94
C ILE A 101 -7.26 -6.78 -3.63
N ASP A 102 -8.39 -6.76 -4.34
CA ASP A 102 -8.87 -7.87 -5.15
C ASP A 102 -8.73 -7.51 -6.63
N ILE A 103 -7.73 -8.10 -7.28
CA ILE A 103 -7.37 -7.85 -8.67
C ILE A 103 -7.76 -9.07 -9.51
N ILE A 104 -8.69 -8.88 -10.43
CA ILE A 104 -9.21 -9.91 -11.35
C ILE A 104 -8.29 -10.09 -12.56
N HIS A 105 -7.69 -9.00 -13.03
CA HIS A 105 -6.74 -9.00 -14.15
C HIS A 105 -5.55 -8.10 -13.84
N MET A 106 -4.34 -8.60 -14.09
CA MET A 106 -3.08 -7.87 -13.94
C MET A 106 -2.55 -7.45 -15.33
N PRO A 107 -1.99 -6.23 -15.49
CA PRO A 107 -1.32 -5.85 -16.73
C PRO A 107 -0.17 -6.80 -17.04
N TYR A 108 0.00 -7.14 -18.32
CA TYR A 108 1.05 -8.05 -18.75
C TYR A 108 1.51 -7.76 -20.17
N GLY A 109 2.82 -7.87 -20.41
CA GLY A 109 3.41 -7.73 -21.74
C GLY A 109 4.81 -7.12 -21.70
N CYS A 110 5.55 -7.28 -22.80
CA CYS A 110 6.83 -6.60 -22.98
C CYS A 110 6.67 -5.08 -22.85
N SER A 111 7.66 -4.44 -22.23
CA SER A 111 7.72 -3.04 -21.80
C SER A 111 6.84 -2.67 -20.60
N VAL A 112 5.84 -3.48 -20.24
CA VAL A 112 4.87 -3.16 -19.19
C VAL A 112 5.50 -3.29 -17.81
N TRP A 113 5.30 -2.30 -16.95
CA TRP A 113 5.71 -2.29 -15.54
C TRP A 113 4.51 -1.88 -14.69
N PRO A 114 3.66 -2.83 -14.27
CA PRO A 114 2.53 -2.55 -13.39
C PRO A 114 2.95 -2.54 -11.93
N THR A 115 2.38 -1.60 -11.17
CA THR A 115 2.70 -1.43 -9.76
C THR A 115 1.44 -1.21 -8.92
N PHE A 116 1.39 -1.83 -7.75
CA PHE A 116 0.57 -1.40 -6.62
C PHE A 116 1.48 -1.30 -5.40
N TRP A 117 1.69 -0.09 -4.93
CA TRP A 117 2.73 0.24 -3.97
C TRP A 117 2.28 1.36 -3.04
N THR A 118 3.08 1.64 -2.02
CA THR A 118 2.82 2.72 -1.09
C THR A 118 4.06 3.58 -0.88
N PHE A 119 3.85 4.88 -0.72
CA PHE A 119 4.95 5.82 -0.51
C PHE A 119 4.62 6.90 0.51
N GLY A 120 5.58 7.23 1.36
CA GLY A 120 5.50 8.31 2.33
C GLY A 120 6.07 9.61 1.77
N GLY A 121 5.32 10.70 1.85
CA GLY A 121 5.80 12.04 1.47
C GLY A 121 5.65 12.36 -0.02
N THR A 122 6.64 13.06 -0.57
CA THR A 122 6.72 13.56 -1.95
C THR A 122 7.95 12.99 -2.67
N ASP A 123 7.96 12.98 -4.01
CA ASP A 123 9.07 12.43 -4.81
C ASP A 123 10.46 13.00 -4.41
N LEU A 124 10.51 14.26 -3.93
CA LEU A 124 11.73 14.91 -3.47
C LEU A 124 12.27 14.34 -2.15
N GLU A 125 11.43 13.65 -1.40
CA GLU A 125 11.74 13.09 -0.08
C GLU A 125 12.08 11.60 -0.15
N TRP A 126 12.01 10.99 -1.34
CA TRP A 126 12.38 9.59 -1.52
C TRP A 126 13.88 9.36 -1.24
N PRO A 127 14.30 8.28 -0.55
CA PRO A 127 13.50 7.23 0.11
C PRO A 127 13.29 7.49 1.62
N MET A 128 13.37 8.74 2.09
CA MET A 128 13.44 9.08 3.52
C MET A 128 12.19 8.75 4.33
N PHE A 129 11.04 8.58 3.68
CA PHE A 129 9.75 8.32 4.33
C PHE A 129 9.13 6.98 3.96
N GLY A 130 9.95 6.11 3.37
CA GLY A 130 9.63 4.72 3.11
C GLY A 130 8.78 4.49 1.86
N GLU A 131 9.03 3.36 1.21
CA GLU A 131 8.28 2.81 0.09
C GLU A 131 8.02 1.32 0.33
N ILE A 132 6.83 0.83 -0.03
CA ILE A 132 6.44 -0.58 0.07
C ILE A 132 5.83 -1.01 -1.26
N ASP A 133 6.50 -1.88 -1.99
CA ASP A 133 5.99 -2.49 -3.22
C ASP A 133 5.25 -3.77 -2.88
N ILE A 134 3.94 -3.76 -3.10
CA ILE A 134 3.05 -4.87 -2.77
C ILE A 134 2.86 -5.76 -3.99
N VAL A 135 2.64 -5.14 -5.15
CA VAL A 135 2.61 -5.80 -6.46
C VAL A 135 3.55 -5.06 -7.39
N GLU A 136 4.59 -5.73 -7.86
CA GLU A 136 5.55 -5.16 -8.80
C GLU A 136 6.17 -6.24 -9.68
N GLY A 137 6.41 -5.88 -10.93
CA GLY A 137 7.10 -6.73 -11.89
C GLY A 137 7.26 -6.00 -13.21
N VAL A 138 8.06 -6.57 -14.11
CA VAL A 138 8.30 -5.98 -15.42
C VAL A 138 8.19 -7.01 -16.53
N ASN A 139 7.85 -6.55 -17.73
CA ASN A 139 7.87 -7.33 -18.95
C ASN A 139 7.04 -8.63 -18.84
N LEU A 140 7.71 -9.79 -18.95
CA LEU A 140 7.07 -11.11 -18.91
C LEU A 140 7.37 -11.85 -17.60
N MET A 141 7.66 -11.12 -16.51
CA MET A 141 7.80 -11.71 -15.18
C MET A 141 6.52 -12.44 -14.79
N THR A 142 6.69 -13.69 -14.35
CA THR A 142 5.58 -14.54 -13.89
C THR A 142 5.46 -14.60 -12.38
N ASN A 143 6.35 -13.91 -11.67
CA ASN A 143 6.39 -13.84 -10.22
C ASN A 143 6.36 -12.38 -9.78
N ASN A 144 5.56 -12.10 -8.75
CA ASN A 144 5.53 -10.81 -8.08
C ASN A 144 6.85 -10.55 -7.34
N GLN A 145 7.33 -9.31 -7.39
CA GLN A 145 8.41 -8.80 -6.56
C GLN A 145 7.81 -7.88 -5.49
N MET A 146 8.09 -8.19 -4.23
CA MET A 146 7.72 -7.35 -3.08
C MET A 146 9.02 -6.78 -2.50
N ALA A 147 9.04 -5.48 -2.21
CA ALA A 147 10.22 -4.80 -1.71
C ALA A 147 9.85 -3.66 -0.76
N LEU A 148 10.81 -3.30 0.09
CA LEU A 148 10.76 -2.11 0.95
C LEU A 148 11.99 -1.26 0.65
N TYR A 149 11.79 0.04 0.46
CA TYR A 149 12.90 1.00 0.35
C TYR A 149 12.85 2.02 1.49
N HIS A 150 14.01 2.31 2.06
CA HIS A 150 14.22 3.33 3.10
C HIS A 150 15.69 3.77 3.07
N ASN A 151 16.02 4.85 3.81
CA ASN A 151 17.35 5.46 3.81
C ASN A 151 18.28 5.02 4.95
N ASP A 152 18.02 3.88 5.58
CA ASP A 152 18.79 3.37 6.72
C ASP A 152 19.49 2.06 6.39
N SER A 153 20.80 2.11 6.15
CA SER A 153 21.61 0.94 5.78
C SER A 153 21.76 -0.09 6.89
N SER A 154 21.39 0.23 8.14
CA SER A 154 21.40 -0.72 9.26
C SER A 154 20.11 -1.55 9.35
N CYS A 155 19.04 -1.08 8.73
CA CYS A 155 17.77 -1.80 8.68
C CYS A 155 17.85 -2.87 7.59
N VAL A 156 17.85 -4.13 8.02
CA VAL A 156 17.93 -5.31 7.16
C VAL A 156 16.87 -6.32 7.56
N GLN A 157 16.32 -7.02 6.58
CA GLN A 157 15.43 -8.15 6.84
C GLN A 157 16.21 -9.25 7.59
N PRO A 158 15.69 -9.79 8.71
CA PRO A 158 16.39 -10.82 9.45
C PRO A 158 16.45 -12.14 8.66
N PRO A 159 17.43 -13.04 8.93
CA PRO A 159 17.64 -14.28 8.16
C PRO A 159 16.45 -15.24 8.12
N ASN A 160 15.57 -15.19 9.13
CA ASN A 160 14.39 -16.04 9.23
C ASN A 160 13.16 -15.16 9.52
N PRO A 161 12.60 -14.47 8.51
CA PRO A 161 11.55 -13.48 8.74
C PRO A 161 10.15 -14.11 8.92
N GLY A 162 10.03 -15.44 8.84
CA GLY A 162 8.75 -16.14 8.96
C GLY A 162 7.84 -15.92 7.74
N GLN A 163 8.37 -16.17 6.54
CA GLN A 163 7.63 -16.01 5.27
C GLN A 163 7.61 -17.29 4.45
N SER A 164 6.61 -17.46 3.59
CA SER A 164 6.50 -18.59 2.65
C SER A 164 7.19 -18.34 1.31
N GLY A 165 7.49 -17.09 0.95
CA GLY A 165 8.26 -16.77 -0.26
C GLY A 165 9.69 -17.27 -0.15
N ARG A 166 10.17 -18.00 -1.18
CA ARG A 166 11.51 -18.58 -1.23
C ARG A 166 12.34 -17.98 -2.37
N THR A 167 13.44 -17.37 -1.97
CA THR A 167 14.53 -16.75 -2.73
C THR A 167 14.92 -17.53 -4.01
N LEU A 168 14.77 -16.88 -5.17
CA LEU A 168 15.46 -17.06 -6.47
C LEU A 168 15.84 -18.50 -6.93
N ASN A 169 15.07 -19.48 -6.45
CA ASN A 169 14.67 -20.80 -6.98
C ASN A 169 15.56 -22.06 -6.78
N THR A 170 14.92 -23.25 -6.72
CA THR A 170 15.53 -24.50 -7.26
C THR A 170 14.61 -25.56 -7.92
N ASP A 171 13.27 -25.57 -7.85
CA ASP A 171 12.45 -26.26 -8.89
C ASP A 171 10.95 -25.91 -8.82
N CYS A 172 10.44 -25.27 -9.88
CA CYS A 172 9.04 -24.86 -10.10
C CYS A 172 8.63 -25.07 -11.58
N ASN A 173 9.15 -26.12 -12.22
CA ASN A 173 9.16 -26.21 -13.67
C ASN A 173 7.77 -26.41 -14.33
N ASN A 174 7.54 -25.63 -15.40
CA ASN A 174 6.38 -25.67 -16.30
C ASN A 174 6.51 -26.81 -17.33
N GLY A 175 6.73 -28.05 -16.83
CA GLY A 175 6.93 -29.25 -17.66
C GLY A 175 6.57 -30.58 -16.99
N SER A 176 6.02 -30.57 -15.78
CA SER A 176 5.53 -31.77 -15.10
C SER A 176 4.05 -32.04 -15.47
N PRO A 177 3.57 -33.30 -15.50
CA PRO A 177 2.20 -33.66 -15.91
C PRO A 177 1.05 -33.09 -15.06
N ALA A 178 1.35 -32.22 -14.09
CA ALA A 178 0.43 -31.71 -13.06
C ALA A 178 0.13 -30.20 -13.10
N GLY A 179 0.59 -29.45 -14.12
CA GLY A 179 -0.03 -28.15 -14.49
C GLY A 179 0.41 -26.86 -13.77
N SER A 180 0.77 -25.88 -14.60
CA SER A 180 0.65 -24.42 -14.55
C SER A 180 0.10 -23.69 -13.31
N THR A 181 0.88 -23.46 -12.23
CA THR A 181 0.44 -22.48 -11.19
C THR A 181 1.54 -21.65 -10.51
N GLY A 182 2.83 -21.93 -10.72
CA GLY A 182 3.89 -21.19 -10.02
C GLY A 182 3.72 -21.20 -8.49
N CYS A 183 4.45 -20.34 -7.78
CA CYS A 183 4.39 -20.25 -6.31
C CYS A 183 3.16 -19.45 -5.82
N ALA A 184 1.95 -19.89 -6.14
CA ALA A 184 0.72 -19.35 -5.54
C ALA A 184 0.49 -19.90 -4.13
N ARG A 185 -0.12 -19.12 -3.24
CA ARG A 185 -0.67 -19.63 -1.96
C ARG A 185 -1.80 -20.59 -2.29
N GLN A 186 -1.73 -21.84 -1.83
CA GLN A 186 -2.71 -22.89 -2.17
C GLN A 186 -4.16 -22.56 -1.76
N ASN A 187 -4.38 -21.66 -0.79
CA ASN A 187 -5.71 -21.26 -0.33
C ASN A 187 -5.75 -19.75 -0.04
N ILE A 188 -6.79 -19.06 -0.55
CA ILE A 188 -7.16 -17.71 -0.10
C ILE A 188 -7.81 -17.84 1.29
N PRO A 189 -7.32 -17.13 2.33
CA PRO A 189 -7.94 -17.11 3.65
C PRO A 189 -9.45 -16.84 3.60
N LYS A 190 -10.22 -17.52 4.46
CA LYS A 190 -11.69 -17.38 4.46
C LYS A 190 -12.10 -15.96 4.81
N SER A 191 -11.42 -15.38 5.80
CA SER A 191 -11.60 -13.98 6.21
C SER A 191 -11.58 -13.01 5.04
N LEU A 192 -10.66 -13.20 4.08
CA LEU A 192 -10.59 -12.39 2.86
C LEU A 192 -11.77 -12.65 1.93
N THR A 193 -12.11 -13.92 1.65
CA THR A 193 -13.20 -14.27 0.72
C THR A 193 -14.60 -13.89 1.22
N SER A 194 -14.80 -13.79 2.54
CA SER A 194 -16.08 -13.41 3.14
C SER A 194 -16.18 -11.93 3.50
N ALA A 195 -15.09 -11.17 3.40
CA ALA A 195 -15.07 -9.78 3.83
C ALA A 195 -15.97 -8.91 2.94
N THR A 196 -16.70 -8.01 3.60
CA THR A 196 -17.44 -6.90 2.97
C THR A 196 -16.80 -5.57 3.36
N SER A 197 -17.30 -4.47 2.79
CA SER A 197 -16.87 -3.10 3.09
C SER A 197 -16.98 -2.70 4.56
N THR A 198 -17.79 -3.42 5.34
CA THR A 198 -18.06 -3.15 6.76
C THR A 198 -17.62 -4.28 7.68
N SER A 199 -16.99 -5.33 7.15
CA SER A 199 -16.51 -6.44 7.95
C SER A 199 -15.23 -6.07 8.68
N ASN A 200 -15.09 -6.50 9.93
CA ASN A 200 -13.78 -6.52 10.57
C ASN A 200 -12.92 -7.61 9.90
N MET A 201 -11.61 -7.41 9.86
CA MET A 201 -10.66 -8.38 9.32
C MET A 201 -9.90 -9.05 10.46
N ASP A 202 -10.01 -10.37 10.53
CA ASP A 202 -9.24 -11.22 11.42
C ASP A 202 -8.17 -11.94 10.59
N THR A 203 -6.90 -11.75 10.94
CA THR A 203 -5.76 -12.31 10.20
C THR A 203 -5.30 -13.68 10.71
N THR A 204 -5.97 -14.26 11.72
CA THR A 204 -5.59 -15.54 12.32
C THR A 204 -5.57 -16.71 11.33
N ASP A 205 -6.41 -16.67 10.29
CA ASP A 205 -6.49 -17.70 9.25
C ASP A 205 -5.56 -17.45 8.05
N TRP A 206 -4.69 -16.43 8.12
CA TRP A 206 -3.82 -16.04 7.00
C TRP A 206 -2.56 -16.89 6.88
N GLY A 207 -2.15 -17.60 7.94
CA GLY A 207 -0.90 -18.38 7.94
C GLY A 207 0.34 -17.54 7.63
N LEU A 208 1.40 -18.17 7.10
CA LEU A 208 2.66 -17.47 6.79
C LEU A 208 2.50 -16.46 5.63
N PRO A 209 2.93 -15.20 5.79
CA PRO A 209 2.90 -14.22 4.71
C PRO A 209 3.88 -14.58 3.59
N SER A 210 3.61 -14.10 2.36
CA SER A 210 4.51 -14.34 1.21
C SER A 210 5.86 -13.62 1.37
N ALA A 211 5.85 -12.41 1.93
CA ALA A 211 7.03 -11.66 2.33
C ALA A 211 6.80 -11.07 3.73
N SER A 212 7.85 -10.99 4.55
CA SER A 212 7.76 -10.49 5.92
C SER A 212 8.95 -9.59 6.25
N TYR A 213 8.69 -8.37 6.70
CA TYR A 213 9.72 -7.40 7.08
C TYR A 213 9.52 -7.03 8.55
N PRO A 214 9.87 -7.93 9.50
CA PRO A 214 9.58 -7.70 10.91
C PRO A 214 10.48 -6.60 11.51
N SER A 215 9.96 -5.91 12.52
CA SER A 215 10.68 -4.79 13.15
C SER A 215 11.90 -5.21 13.99
N SER A 216 12.12 -6.51 14.19
CA SER A 216 13.28 -7.01 14.95
C SER A 216 14.62 -6.68 14.29
N GLY A 217 14.63 -6.44 12.97
CA GLY A 217 15.82 -5.98 12.22
C GLY A 217 15.78 -4.50 11.84
N CYS A 218 14.68 -3.80 12.12
CA CYS A 218 14.35 -2.49 11.56
C CYS A 218 13.35 -1.73 12.43
N ASP A 219 13.68 -0.52 12.87
CA ASP A 219 12.67 0.36 13.48
C ASP A 219 11.82 1.04 12.40
N LEU A 220 10.86 0.30 11.86
CA LEU A 220 10.01 0.78 10.76
C LEU A 220 9.26 2.07 11.11
N GLN A 221 8.94 2.31 12.40
CA GLN A 221 8.26 3.54 12.83
C GLN A 221 9.10 4.80 12.62
N LYS A 222 10.43 4.67 12.61
CA LYS A 222 11.33 5.78 12.29
C LYS A 222 11.47 6.02 10.80
N LEU A 223 11.30 4.96 10.00
CA LEU A 223 11.62 4.95 8.57
C LEU A 223 10.41 5.23 7.68
N PHE A 224 9.20 4.86 8.12
CA PHE A 224 7.98 5.00 7.33
C PHE A 224 7.04 6.03 7.97
N LYS A 225 6.64 7.03 7.17
CA LYS A 225 5.57 7.97 7.52
C LYS A 225 4.21 7.39 7.13
N PRO A 226 3.07 8.04 7.42
CA PRO A 226 1.82 7.68 6.79
C PRO A 226 1.96 7.66 5.27
N GLN A 227 1.50 6.59 4.64
CA GLN A 227 1.75 6.26 3.24
C GLN A 227 0.55 6.59 2.36
N LYS A 228 0.80 7.01 1.12
CA LYS A 228 -0.17 7.04 0.03
C LYS A 228 -0.24 5.67 -0.62
N LEU A 229 -1.42 5.27 -1.09
CA LEU A 229 -1.55 4.15 -2.01
C LEU A 229 -1.32 4.67 -3.43
N ILE A 230 -0.55 3.92 -4.21
CA ILE A 230 -0.25 4.26 -5.60
C ILE A 230 -0.51 3.04 -6.48
N LEU A 231 -1.21 3.26 -7.58
CA LEU A 231 -1.52 2.25 -8.59
C LEU A 231 -1.23 2.84 -9.97
N ASP A 232 -0.31 2.23 -10.71
CA ASP A 232 0.07 2.71 -12.03
C ASP A 232 0.55 1.59 -12.96
N ILE A 233 0.64 1.94 -14.24
CA ILE A 233 1.29 1.12 -15.26
C ILE A 233 2.25 2.03 -16.01
N THR A 234 3.54 1.93 -15.69
CA THR A 234 4.58 2.58 -16.49
C THR A 234 5.08 1.67 -17.59
N LEU A 235 5.87 2.22 -18.51
CA LEU A 235 6.43 1.51 -19.65
C LEU A 235 7.95 1.72 -19.71
N CYS A 236 8.71 0.66 -19.96
CA CYS A 236 10.18 0.70 -20.03
C CYS A 236 10.82 1.28 -18.76
N GLY A 237 11.36 2.50 -18.83
CA GLY A 237 11.97 3.18 -17.69
C GLY A 237 13.22 2.50 -17.15
N THR A 238 13.56 2.85 -15.91
CA THR A 238 14.77 2.43 -15.20
C THR A 238 14.81 0.95 -14.83
N TRP A 239 13.72 0.21 -15.05
CA TRP A 239 13.69 -1.24 -14.81
C TRP A 239 13.25 -2.03 -16.04
N ALA A 240 12.00 -1.93 -16.49
CA ALA A 240 11.50 -2.73 -17.60
C ALA A 240 12.26 -2.48 -18.91
N GLY A 241 12.75 -1.25 -19.11
CA GLY A 241 13.46 -0.82 -20.30
C GLY A 241 14.96 -1.10 -20.31
N VAL A 242 15.54 -1.56 -19.19
CA VAL A 242 16.97 -1.81 -19.09
C VAL A 242 17.33 -2.98 -20.00
N PRO A 243 18.26 -2.83 -20.97
CA PRO A 243 18.55 -3.88 -21.96
C PRO A 243 18.93 -5.23 -21.37
N SER A 244 19.63 -5.27 -20.23
CA SER A 244 20.01 -6.53 -19.56
C SER A 244 18.85 -7.23 -18.86
N ILE A 245 17.71 -6.56 -18.67
CA ILE A 245 16.50 -7.10 -18.06
C ILE A 245 15.49 -7.38 -19.18
N PHE A 246 15.20 -6.38 -20.01
CA PHE A 246 14.30 -6.48 -21.15
C PHE A 246 14.64 -7.64 -22.08
N ASN A 247 15.90 -7.76 -22.51
CA ASN A 247 16.31 -8.78 -23.48
C ASN A 247 16.35 -10.21 -22.94
N THR A 248 16.10 -10.41 -21.64
CA THR A 248 15.97 -11.76 -21.05
C THR A 248 14.57 -12.34 -21.27
N GLN A 249 13.59 -11.48 -21.56
CA GLN A 249 12.17 -11.84 -21.64
C GLN A 249 11.53 -11.39 -22.96
N CYS A 250 12.05 -10.33 -23.57
CA CYS A 250 11.52 -9.69 -24.76
C CYS A 250 12.61 -9.51 -25.81
N SER A 251 12.23 -9.34 -27.07
CA SER A 251 13.17 -9.07 -28.16
C SER A 251 13.07 -7.63 -28.64
N GLY A 252 14.18 -7.02 -29.04
CA GLY A 252 14.22 -5.69 -29.65
C GLY A 252 14.55 -4.57 -28.65
N ASN A 253 14.21 -3.34 -29.01
CA ASN A 253 14.37 -2.16 -28.17
C ASN A 253 13.03 -1.78 -27.53
N CYS A 254 13.02 -1.64 -26.19
CA CYS A 254 11.80 -1.40 -25.43
C CYS A 254 11.00 -0.18 -25.94
N ILE A 255 11.67 0.96 -26.19
CA ILE A 255 10.98 2.18 -26.62
C ILE A 255 10.63 2.11 -28.11
N GLN A 256 11.63 1.84 -28.95
CA GLN A 256 11.49 1.88 -30.41
C GLN A 256 10.49 0.86 -30.94
N ASP A 257 10.50 -0.35 -30.37
CA ASP A 257 9.72 -1.46 -30.92
C ASP A 257 8.38 -1.63 -30.19
N TYR A 258 8.26 -1.21 -28.92
CA TYR A 258 7.04 -1.43 -28.13
C TYR A 258 6.28 -0.15 -27.82
N VAL A 259 6.93 0.91 -27.34
CA VAL A 259 6.24 2.15 -26.95
C VAL A 259 5.86 3.01 -28.16
N MET A 260 6.70 3.04 -29.19
CA MET A 260 6.41 3.79 -30.40
C MET A 260 5.51 3.02 -31.37
N GLY A 261 4.63 3.76 -32.05
CA GLY A 261 3.66 3.24 -33.02
C GLY A 261 2.37 2.75 -32.36
N PRO A 262 1.60 1.88 -33.05
CA PRO A 262 0.29 1.44 -32.59
C PRO A 262 0.39 0.71 -31.26
N GLY A 263 -0.46 1.10 -30.30
CA GLY A 263 -0.59 0.40 -29.03
C GLY A 263 -1.18 -1.01 -29.16
N SER A 264 -2.05 -1.25 -30.15
CA SER A 264 -2.58 -2.60 -30.44
C SER A 264 -1.67 -3.35 -31.43
N PRO A 265 -1.43 -4.65 -31.23
CA PRO A 265 -1.96 -5.49 -30.13
C PRO A 265 -1.12 -5.47 -28.86
N LYS A 266 0.00 -4.72 -28.82
CA LYS A 266 1.03 -4.75 -27.77
C LYS A 266 0.46 -4.54 -26.36
N TYR A 267 -0.47 -3.60 -26.19
CA TYR A 267 -1.04 -3.18 -24.91
C TYR A 267 -2.50 -3.64 -24.71
N ASN A 268 -2.96 -4.65 -25.46
CA ASN A 268 -4.31 -5.20 -25.26
C ASN A 268 -4.49 -5.86 -23.88
N ASN A 269 -3.40 -6.39 -23.31
CA ASN A 269 -3.38 -6.99 -21.98
C ASN A 269 -2.70 -6.08 -20.92
N ALA A 270 -2.42 -4.81 -21.23
CA ALA A 270 -1.78 -3.89 -20.29
C ALA A 270 -2.84 -3.11 -19.49
N TRP A 271 -3.60 -3.81 -18.65
CA TRP A 271 -4.67 -3.21 -17.84
C TRP A 271 -4.92 -3.96 -16.53
N PHE A 272 -5.33 -3.23 -15.50
CA PHE A 272 -5.85 -3.77 -14.26
C PHE A 272 -7.37 -3.92 -14.35
N GLU A 273 -7.90 -5.03 -13.84
CA GLU A 273 -9.29 -5.14 -13.40
C GLU A 273 -9.31 -5.30 -11.89
N ILE A 274 -9.97 -4.39 -11.18
CA ILE A 274 -9.98 -4.38 -9.72
C ILE A 274 -11.42 -4.43 -9.23
N SER A 275 -11.76 -5.44 -8.45
CA SER A 275 -13.08 -5.54 -7.84
C SER A 275 -13.21 -4.54 -6.69
N TYR A 276 -12.25 -4.54 -5.77
CA TYR A 276 -12.18 -3.59 -4.68
C TYR A 276 -10.75 -3.38 -4.16
N LEU A 277 -10.55 -2.24 -3.52
CA LEU A 277 -9.45 -1.99 -2.58
C LEU A 277 -10.06 -1.59 -1.24
N ARG A 278 -9.66 -2.26 -0.16
CA ARG A 278 -10.09 -1.95 1.21
C ARG A 278 -8.90 -1.70 2.11
N THR A 279 -9.08 -0.76 3.03
CA THR A 279 -8.14 -0.50 4.11
C THR A 279 -8.83 -0.63 5.45
N TYR A 280 -8.05 -1.02 6.45
CA TYR A 280 -8.50 -1.25 7.81
C TYR A 280 -7.48 -0.68 8.79
N THR A 281 -7.94 -0.35 9.99
CA THR A 281 -7.10 0.09 11.10
C THR A 281 -7.08 -0.96 12.20
N ALA A 282 -5.94 -1.16 12.84
CA ALA A 282 -5.83 -2.12 13.94
C ALA A 282 -6.76 -1.73 15.09
N ILE A 283 -7.56 -2.67 15.59
CA ILE A 283 -8.32 -2.49 16.81
C ILE A 283 -7.35 -2.72 17.96
N ALA A 284 -7.17 -1.70 18.81
CA ALA A 284 -6.42 -1.87 20.04
C ALA A 284 -7.07 -3.00 20.86
N GLY A 285 -6.33 -4.09 21.07
CA GLY A 285 -6.75 -5.14 21.99
C GLY A 285 -7.06 -4.48 23.33
N ASN A 286 -8.28 -4.70 23.83
CA ASN A 286 -8.67 -4.25 25.15
C ASN A 286 -7.80 -5.04 26.14
N ALA A 287 -6.64 -4.49 26.52
CA ALA A 287 -5.90 -5.00 27.65
C ALA A 287 -6.86 -4.92 28.84
N THR A 288 -7.41 -6.05 29.25
CA THR A 288 -8.09 -6.18 30.53
C THR A 288 -7.04 -5.95 31.60
N SER A 289 -6.84 -4.68 31.94
CA SER A 289 -6.08 -4.25 33.09
C SER A 289 -6.85 -4.70 34.32
N SER A 290 -6.46 -5.84 34.87
CA SER A 290 -6.78 -6.21 36.24
C SER A 290 -6.10 -5.21 37.17
N SER A 291 -6.79 -4.12 37.51
CA SER A 291 -6.33 -3.15 38.50
C SER A 291 -6.54 -3.71 39.90
N SER A 292 -5.51 -4.37 40.44
CA SER A 292 -5.31 -4.43 41.89
C SER A 292 -4.77 -3.07 42.33
N GLY A 293 -5.52 -2.37 43.18
CA GLY A 293 -5.46 -0.92 43.31
C GLY A 293 -4.33 -0.32 44.16
N ALA A 294 -4.33 1.01 44.17
CA ALA A 294 -4.12 1.83 45.35
C ALA A 294 -4.87 3.15 45.12
N VAL A 295 -5.86 3.41 45.98
CA VAL A 295 -6.61 4.66 46.07
C VAL A 295 -5.73 5.66 46.79
N GLU A 296 -5.41 6.80 46.17
CA GLU A 296 -4.91 7.96 46.90
C GLU A 296 -5.72 9.19 46.49
N THR A 297 -6.37 9.76 47.50
CA THR A 297 -7.30 10.88 47.42
C THR A 297 -6.51 12.17 47.60
N ALA A 298 -6.63 13.12 46.68
CA ALA A 298 -6.20 14.50 46.91
C ALA A 298 -7.28 15.47 46.41
N THR A 299 -7.97 16.06 47.38
CA THR A 299 -8.96 17.13 47.26
C THR A 299 -8.24 18.45 46.98
N GLY A 300 -8.68 19.22 45.99
CA GLY A 300 -8.08 20.52 45.64
C GLY A 300 -9.08 21.47 44.99
N THR A 301 -9.56 22.39 45.82
CA THR A 301 -10.61 23.41 45.64
C THR A 301 -10.47 24.32 44.40
N THR A 302 -11.59 24.57 43.74
CA THR A 302 -11.77 25.54 42.65
C THR A 302 -12.03 26.94 43.22
N THR A 303 -11.22 27.94 42.85
CA THR A 303 -11.52 29.35 43.15
C THR A 303 -11.71 30.11 41.85
N HIS A 304 -12.92 30.62 41.65
CA HIS A 304 -13.31 31.55 40.61
C HIS A 304 -12.70 32.94 40.87
N VAL A 305 -12.10 33.55 39.85
CA VAL A 305 -11.89 35.01 39.80
C VAL A 305 -12.44 35.53 38.48
N VAL A 306 -13.52 36.29 38.60
CA VAL A 306 -14.13 37.11 37.56
C VAL A 306 -13.48 38.49 37.63
N THR A 307 -12.94 38.98 36.51
CA THR A 307 -12.69 40.42 36.36
C THR A 307 -13.10 40.86 34.97
N SER A 308 -14.16 41.66 34.94
CA SER A 308 -14.70 42.41 33.82
C SER A 308 -13.97 43.74 33.65
N THR A 309 -13.66 44.13 32.42
CA THR A 309 -13.58 45.55 32.05
C THR A 309 -13.89 45.78 30.57
N SER A 310 -14.49 46.95 30.34
CA SER A 310 -15.38 47.34 29.26
C SER A 310 -14.79 48.43 28.35
N GLY A 311 -15.33 48.53 27.12
CA GLY A 311 -15.34 49.74 26.28
C GLY A 311 -14.19 49.82 25.26
N GLY A 312 -14.38 50.28 24.03
CA GLY A 312 -15.52 50.89 23.35
C GLY A 312 -15.25 50.97 21.84
N ALA A 313 -16.31 51.22 21.08
CA ALA A 313 -16.36 51.21 19.62
C ALA A 313 -15.79 52.48 18.97
N THR A 314 -15.27 52.34 17.73
CA THR A 314 -15.43 53.37 16.69
C THR A 314 -15.46 52.73 15.30
N ALA A 315 -16.48 53.07 14.52
CA ALA A 315 -16.62 52.74 13.10
C ALA A 315 -16.13 53.92 12.24
N SER A 316 -15.53 53.63 11.08
CA SER A 316 -15.63 54.53 9.92
C SER A 316 -15.45 53.75 8.60
N SER A 317 -16.33 54.11 7.67
CA SER A 317 -16.61 53.61 6.33
C SER A 317 -15.51 53.86 5.28
N GLY A 318 -15.42 52.96 4.29
CA GLY A 318 -14.78 53.20 2.99
C GLY A 318 -15.00 52.02 2.04
N ALA A 319 -15.88 52.19 1.06
CA ALA A 319 -16.25 51.21 0.05
C ALA A 319 -15.25 51.19 -1.14
N ALA A 320 -14.93 50.01 -1.68
CA ALA A 320 -14.92 49.73 -3.14
C ALA A 320 -14.45 48.29 -3.47
N SER A 321 -15.31 47.58 -4.19
CA SER A 321 -15.06 46.70 -5.35
C SER A 321 -14.25 45.40 -5.24
N ALA A 322 -15.02 44.31 -5.13
CA ALA A 322 -14.99 43.04 -5.88
C ALA A 322 -13.69 42.57 -6.59
N SER A 323 -13.17 41.43 -6.12
CA SER A 323 -12.72 40.33 -6.97
C SER A 323 -13.02 38.99 -6.27
N THR A 324 -13.86 38.18 -6.90
CA THR A 324 -14.36 36.92 -6.36
C THR A 324 -13.37 35.80 -6.69
N THR A 325 -12.48 35.48 -5.76
CA THR A 325 -11.65 34.27 -5.83
C THR A 325 -12.35 33.18 -5.01
N SER A 326 -12.97 32.23 -5.69
CA SER A 326 -13.57 31.05 -5.06
C SER A 326 -12.47 30.08 -4.64
N SER A 327 -11.99 30.20 -3.40
CA SER A 327 -11.21 29.17 -2.74
C SER A 327 -12.14 28.12 -2.15
N THR A 328 -12.27 26.98 -2.83
CA THR A 328 -12.86 25.78 -2.25
C THR A 328 -11.88 25.20 -1.25
N SER A 329 -12.07 25.50 0.03
CA SER A 329 -11.38 24.83 1.13
C SER A 329 -11.89 23.40 1.25
N SER A 330 -11.16 22.44 0.68
CA SER A 330 -11.31 21.04 1.03
C SER A 330 -10.81 20.86 2.46
N ALA A 331 -11.76 20.73 3.40
CA ALA A 331 -11.47 20.33 4.76
C ALA A 331 -10.92 18.90 4.76
N GLY A 332 -9.60 18.77 4.64
CA GLY A 332 -8.90 17.53 4.94
C GLY A 332 -9.22 17.14 6.38
N ARG A 333 -9.83 15.97 6.57
CA ARG A 333 -10.01 15.39 7.90
C ARG A 333 -8.65 14.90 8.38
N SER A 334 -7.89 15.78 9.02
CA SER A 334 -6.72 15.39 9.79
C SER A 334 -7.20 14.62 11.01
N TYR A 335 -7.05 13.29 10.98
CA TYR A 335 -7.14 12.50 12.20
C TYR A 335 -5.91 12.81 13.05
N SER A 336 -6.13 13.34 14.24
CA SER A 336 -5.06 13.57 15.21
C SER A 336 -4.43 12.22 15.56
N ALA A 337 -3.16 12.05 15.23
CA ALA A 337 -2.36 10.94 15.72
C ALA A 337 -2.23 11.11 17.24
N ILE A 338 -3.11 10.47 17.99
CA ILE A 338 -2.90 10.29 19.42
C ILE A 338 -1.65 9.40 19.53
N SER A 339 -0.60 9.96 20.11
CA SER A 339 0.59 9.24 20.54
C SER A 339 0.18 8.04 21.39
N TRP A 340 0.28 6.84 20.83
CA TRP A 340 0.15 5.60 21.58
C TRP A 340 1.44 4.81 21.44
N ILE A 341 2.11 4.67 22.58
CA ILE A 341 3.11 3.63 22.83
C ILE A 341 2.36 2.31 22.72
N SER A 342 2.38 1.67 21.55
CA SER A 342 2.13 0.23 21.49
C SER A 342 3.43 -0.46 21.90
N ALA A 343 3.52 -0.73 23.21
CA ALA A 343 4.38 -1.75 23.79
C ALA A 343 4.30 -3.00 22.88
N GLY A 344 5.43 -3.48 22.36
CA GLY A 344 6.26 -4.38 23.14
C GLY A 344 5.83 -5.81 22.89
N CYS A 345 6.24 -6.39 21.76
CA CYS A 345 6.41 -7.84 21.68
C CYS A 345 7.73 -8.17 22.39
N LEU A 346 7.73 -8.05 23.72
CA LEU A 346 8.87 -8.31 24.58
C LEU A 346 8.37 -9.21 25.70
N LEU A 347 8.37 -10.52 25.46
CA LEU A 347 8.23 -11.50 26.53
C LEU A 347 9.25 -12.62 26.35
N LEU A 348 10.36 -12.45 27.06
CA LEU A 348 11.20 -13.54 27.57
C LEU A 348 10.32 -14.39 28.51
N GLY A 349 9.86 -15.54 28.05
CA GLY A 349 9.22 -16.55 28.89
C GLY A 349 10.24 -17.54 29.43
N PHE A 350 10.75 -17.31 30.64
CA PHE A 350 11.40 -18.36 31.43
C PHE A 350 10.30 -19.23 32.06
N VAL A 351 10.32 -20.54 31.79
CA VAL A 351 9.54 -21.51 32.56
C VAL A 351 10.49 -22.19 33.54
N LEU A 352 10.38 -21.81 34.82
CA LEU A 352 10.87 -22.59 35.94
C LEU A 352 9.85 -23.73 36.17
N LEU A 353 10.26 -24.98 36.02
CA LEU A 353 9.47 -26.12 36.50
C LEU A 353 10.13 -26.60 37.80
N GLY A 354 9.46 -26.34 38.91
CA GLY A 354 9.80 -26.92 40.20
C GLY A 354 9.41 -28.39 40.25
N LEU A 355 10.33 -29.20 40.78
CA LEU A 355 10.21 -29.67 42.16
C LEU A 355 11.46 -29.23 42.93
#